data_AF-A0A255Z7H4-F1
#
_entry.id   AF-A0A255Z7H4-F1
#
_cell.length_a   1.000
_cell.length_b   1.000
_cell.length_c   1.000
_cell.angle_alpha   90.00
_cell.angle_beta   90.00
_cell.angle_gamma   90.00
#
_symmetry.space_group_name_H-M   'P 1'
#
loop_
_entity.id
_entity.type
_entity.pdbx_description
1 polymer ?
#
loop_
_entity_poly.entity_id
_entity_poly.type
_entity_poly.pdbx_seq_one_letter_code
_entity_poly.pdbx_strand_id
1 'polypeptide(L)'
;MTPSSSTLTGASVNATNTTTATGAAAASAAISGTTKKLSEIERQLAEFAASTAKANKKAEAQSKIQVQTFEKQVRKSPYSTNGAATDIGTLVKDSTRLNVYSNIKSDDKGDVFKFRVQTSGEAQLGVLGDPGLRLQLVTRFGAVVADSKEGQGSTSDNYAKLQKGELKLGAGEYYVRVTNDGNTPTRDSKGKAVTSKNYALQLSMGVYRKDYDTVAQQPKAGDGMPQQSAAALELQNMLTAAQNFDTGLSGTAKLNNALFG
;
A
#
# COMPACT_ATOMS: atom_id res chain seq x y z
N MET A 1 60.21 70.76 -18.57
CA MET A 1 58.88 70.43 -19.12
C MET A 1 58.83 68.92 -19.33
N THR A 2 58.10 68.20 -18.48
CA THR A 2 57.89 66.76 -18.59
C THR A 2 56.55 66.49 -19.29
N PRO A 3 56.51 65.72 -20.38
CA PRO A 3 55.31 65.02 -20.76
C PRO A 3 55.37 63.57 -20.24
N SER A 4 54.29 63.21 -19.56
CA SER A 4 53.99 61.94 -18.92
C SER A 4 54.00 60.75 -19.90
N SER A 5 54.61 59.64 -19.50
CA SER A 5 54.39 58.34 -20.12
C SER A 5 53.08 57.73 -19.60
N SER A 6 52.05 57.67 -20.44
CA SER A 6 50.83 56.91 -20.16
C SER A 6 50.95 55.50 -20.73
N THR A 7 51.17 54.51 -19.87
CA THR A 7 50.77 53.12 -20.13
C THR A 7 49.27 53.01 -19.86
N LEU A 8 48.47 52.66 -20.87
CA LEU A 8 47.13 52.12 -20.66
C LEU A 8 46.93 50.88 -21.51
N THR A 9 46.93 49.78 -20.76
CA THR A 9 46.58 48.40 -21.06
C THR A 9 45.36 48.24 -21.95
N GLY A 10 45.49 47.38 -22.96
CA GLY A 10 44.39 46.95 -23.80
C GLY A 10 43.31 46.22 -23.00
N ALA A 11 42.07 46.65 -23.19
CA ALA A 11 40.89 45.90 -22.80
C ALA A 11 39.75 46.26 -23.77
N SER A 12 39.60 45.51 -24.85
CA SER A 12 38.40 45.63 -25.68
C SER A 12 38.13 44.41 -26.58
N VAL A 13 38.17 43.18 -26.05
CA VAL A 13 37.49 42.05 -26.72
C VAL A 13 37.02 41.01 -25.70
N ASN A 14 35.92 41.25 -24.96
CA ASN A 14 35.21 40.12 -24.30
C ASN A 14 33.76 40.34 -23.86
N ALA A 15 33.06 41.40 -24.28
CA ALA A 15 31.70 41.66 -23.80
C ALA A 15 30.58 41.11 -24.70
N THR A 16 30.87 40.76 -25.95
CA THR A 16 29.83 40.41 -26.95
C THR A 16 29.52 38.91 -27.05
N ASN A 17 30.33 38.04 -26.45
CA ASN A 17 30.15 36.58 -26.56
C ASN A 17 29.39 35.93 -25.38
N THR A 18 29.26 36.63 -24.26
CA THR A 18 28.71 36.06 -23.01
C THR A 18 27.18 36.04 -23.00
N THR A 19 26.53 37.03 -23.62
CA THR A 19 25.06 37.16 -23.64
C THR A 19 24.41 36.12 -24.56
N THR A 20 25.04 35.82 -25.71
CA THR A 20 24.58 34.82 -26.68
C THR A 20 24.77 33.39 -26.17
N ALA A 21 25.88 33.11 -25.48
CA ALA A 21 26.16 31.80 -24.90
C ALA A 21 25.20 31.45 -23.73
N THR A 22 24.86 32.44 -22.90
CA THR A 22 23.92 32.25 -21.77
C THR A 22 22.48 32.06 -22.25
N GLY A 23 22.06 32.80 -23.29
CA GLY A 23 20.76 32.62 -23.94
C GLY A 23 20.63 31.28 -24.67
N ALA A 24 21.69 30.84 -25.37
CA ALA A 24 21.73 29.53 -26.03
C ALA A 24 21.70 28.37 -25.02
N ALA A 25 22.39 28.50 -23.88
CA ALA A 25 22.35 27.51 -22.81
C ALA A 25 20.96 27.42 -22.16
N ALA A 26 20.30 28.55 -21.90
CA ALA A 26 18.94 28.59 -21.37
C ALA A 26 17.91 28.00 -22.36
N ALA A 27 18.04 28.32 -23.65
CA ALA A 27 17.20 27.75 -24.69
C ALA A 27 17.41 26.23 -24.85
N SER A 28 18.65 25.76 -24.82
CA SER A 28 18.98 24.33 -24.85
C SER A 28 18.44 23.58 -23.63
N ALA A 29 18.53 24.16 -22.44
CA ALA A 29 17.96 23.60 -21.21
C ALA A 29 16.42 23.52 -21.27
N ALA A 30 15.76 24.57 -21.80
CA ALA A 30 14.30 24.59 -21.99
C ALA A 30 13.83 23.55 -23.02
N ILE A 31 14.54 23.41 -24.14
CA ILE A 31 14.27 22.39 -25.16
C ILE A 31 14.48 20.99 -24.54
N SER A 32 15.60 20.75 -23.86
CA SER A 32 15.88 19.47 -23.19
C SER A 32 14.81 19.11 -22.14
N GLY A 33 14.36 20.09 -21.34
CA GLY A 33 13.28 19.92 -20.38
C GLY A 33 11.93 19.60 -21.06
N THR A 34 11.65 20.21 -22.21
CA THR A 34 10.43 19.96 -22.99
C THR A 34 10.46 18.59 -23.66
N THR A 35 11.59 18.19 -24.25
CA THR A 35 11.80 16.85 -24.83
C THR A 35 11.65 15.76 -23.75
N LYS A 36 12.17 15.98 -22.54
CA LYS A 36 11.98 15.06 -21.40
C LYS A 36 10.49 14.93 -21.02
N LYS A 37 9.77 16.05 -20.92
CA LYS A 37 8.33 16.03 -20.64
C LYS A 37 7.53 15.30 -21.73
N LEU A 38 7.86 15.53 -23.00
CA LEU A 38 7.25 14.82 -24.13
C LEU A 38 7.49 13.31 -24.04
N SER A 39 8.73 12.88 -23.78
CA SER A 39 9.04 11.46 -23.62
C SER A 39 8.31 10.82 -22.43
N GLU A 40 8.11 11.58 -21.34
CA GLU A 40 7.34 11.10 -20.18
C GLU A 40 5.85 10.99 -20.50
N ILE A 41 5.29 11.93 -21.27
CA ILE A 41 3.90 11.87 -21.75
C ILE A 41 3.70 10.66 -22.68
N GLU A 42 4.63 10.43 -23.61
CA GLU A 42 4.60 9.26 -24.51
C GLU A 42 4.63 7.96 -23.71
N ARG A 43 5.50 7.87 -22.69
CA ARG A 43 5.57 6.74 -21.76
C ARG A 43 4.26 6.53 -21.01
N GLN A 44 3.68 7.59 -20.46
CA GLN A 44 2.41 7.54 -19.73
C GLN A 44 1.25 7.12 -20.63
N LEU A 45 1.21 7.58 -21.89
CA LEU A 45 0.17 7.23 -22.85
C LEU A 45 0.26 5.75 -23.25
N ALA A 46 1.47 5.24 -23.49
CA ALA A 46 1.70 3.83 -23.77
C ALA A 46 1.30 2.94 -22.59
N GLU A 47 1.64 3.34 -21.37
CA GLU A 47 1.27 2.64 -20.13
C GLU A 47 -0.25 2.64 -19.91
N PHE A 48 -0.91 3.77 -20.17
CA PHE A 48 -2.37 3.88 -20.12
C PHE A 48 -3.04 2.94 -21.14
N ALA A 49 -2.61 2.97 -22.40
CA ALA A 49 -3.15 2.11 -23.45
C ALA A 49 -2.99 0.62 -23.12
N ALA A 50 -1.82 0.23 -22.60
CA ALA A 50 -1.56 -1.14 -22.16
C ALA A 50 -2.46 -1.56 -20.98
N SER A 51 -2.61 -0.68 -19.99
CA SER A 51 -3.49 -0.89 -18.83
C SER A 51 -4.96 -1.04 -19.26
N THR A 52 -5.45 -0.16 -20.13
CA THR A 52 -6.81 -0.23 -20.70
C THR A 52 -7.02 -1.52 -21.48
N ALA A 53 -6.06 -1.93 -22.31
CA ALA A 53 -6.15 -3.19 -23.05
C ALA A 53 -6.19 -4.41 -22.11
N LYS A 54 -5.37 -4.43 -21.04
CA LYS A 54 -5.40 -5.49 -20.01
C LYS A 54 -6.76 -5.53 -19.30
N ALA A 55 -7.29 -4.37 -18.91
CA ALA A 55 -8.59 -4.25 -18.28
C ALA A 55 -9.73 -4.74 -19.19
N ASN A 56 -9.73 -4.36 -20.47
CA ASN A 56 -10.74 -4.78 -21.45
C ASN A 56 -10.70 -6.30 -21.68
N LYS A 57 -9.50 -6.89 -21.84
CA LYS A 57 -9.33 -8.35 -21.97
C LYS A 57 -9.85 -9.09 -20.73
N LYS A 58 -9.55 -8.58 -19.54
CA LYS A 58 -10.05 -9.14 -18.28
C LYS A 58 -11.58 -9.03 -18.20
N ALA A 59 -12.16 -7.90 -18.58
CA ALA A 59 -13.60 -7.68 -18.59
C ALA A 59 -14.32 -8.61 -19.59
N GLU A 60 -13.76 -8.80 -20.79
CA GLU A 60 -14.29 -9.73 -21.79
C GLU A 60 -14.19 -11.19 -21.34
N ALA A 61 -13.08 -11.58 -20.70
CA ALA A 61 -12.96 -12.92 -20.12
C ALA A 61 -13.95 -13.12 -18.96
N GLN A 62 -14.17 -12.09 -18.15
CA GLN A 62 -15.10 -12.11 -17.02
C GLN A 62 -16.57 -12.20 -17.46
N SER A 63 -16.96 -11.52 -18.55
CA SER A 63 -18.35 -11.52 -19.03
C SER A 63 -18.84 -12.89 -19.50
N LYS A 64 -17.91 -13.80 -19.83
CA LYS A 64 -18.19 -15.19 -20.23
C LYS A 64 -18.37 -16.14 -19.03
N ILE A 65 -18.21 -15.64 -17.80
CA ILE A 65 -18.25 -16.44 -16.58
C ILE A 65 -19.55 -16.16 -15.82
N GLN A 66 -20.31 -17.21 -15.50
CA GLN A 66 -21.39 -17.11 -14.55
C GLN A 66 -20.83 -16.96 -13.13
N VAL A 67 -21.12 -15.83 -12.50
CA VAL A 67 -20.63 -15.49 -11.16
C VAL A 67 -21.64 -15.93 -10.10
N GLN A 68 -21.15 -16.58 -9.05
CA GLN A 68 -21.91 -16.85 -7.83
C GLN A 68 -21.60 -15.77 -6.79
N THR A 69 -22.62 -15.11 -6.27
CA THR A 69 -22.47 -14.06 -5.25
C THR A 69 -22.81 -14.61 -3.87
N PHE A 70 -21.97 -14.27 -2.89
CA PHE A 70 -22.13 -14.63 -1.50
C PHE A 70 -22.03 -13.37 -0.65
N GLU A 71 -23.02 -13.11 0.18
CA GLU A 71 -22.99 -11.98 1.11
C GLU A 71 -22.77 -12.49 2.54
N LYS A 72 -21.92 -11.79 3.29
CA LYS A 72 -21.84 -11.90 4.74
C LYS A 72 -21.81 -10.54 5.40
N GLN A 73 -22.42 -10.48 6.57
CA GLN A 73 -22.32 -9.33 7.46
C GLN A 73 -21.42 -9.70 8.62
N VAL A 74 -20.42 -8.87 8.89
CA VAL A 74 -19.46 -9.09 9.97
C VAL A 74 -19.33 -7.82 10.78
N ARG A 75 -19.26 -7.93 12.10
CA ARG A 75 -18.92 -6.78 12.94
C ARG A 75 -17.41 -6.61 12.99
N LYS A 76 -16.98 -5.36 12.84
CA LYS A 76 -15.58 -4.98 12.98
C LYS A 76 -15.13 -5.18 14.42
N SER A 77 -13.85 -5.48 14.60
CA SER A 77 -13.23 -5.32 15.90
C SER A 77 -13.18 -3.84 16.29
N PRO A 78 -13.35 -3.50 17.58
CA PRO A 78 -13.06 -2.15 18.06
C PRO A 78 -11.55 -1.84 18.08
N TYR A 79 -10.69 -2.80 17.76
CA TYR A 79 -9.24 -2.62 17.75
C TYR A 79 -8.66 -2.68 16.34
N SER A 80 -7.87 -1.67 15.99
CA SER A 80 -7.17 -1.56 14.71
C SER A 80 -5.84 -2.33 14.69
N THR A 81 -5.86 -3.61 15.08
CA THR A 81 -4.64 -4.45 15.14
C THR A 81 -4.76 -5.68 14.24
N ASN A 82 -3.62 -6.24 13.81
CA ASN A 82 -3.61 -7.47 13.01
C ASN A 82 -4.24 -8.66 13.78
N GLY A 83 -4.06 -8.72 15.10
CA GLY A 83 -4.62 -9.79 15.95
C GLY A 83 -6.15 -9.77 16.03
N ALA A 84 -6.75 -8.59 15.82
CA ALA A 84 -8.19 -8.40 15.87
C ALA A 84 -8.83 -8.15 14.50
N ALA A 85 -8.11 -8.44 13.41
CA ALA A 85 -8.55 -8.15 12.07
C ALA A 85 -9.82 -8.93 11.67
N THR A 86 -10.72 -8.23 10.98
CA THR A 86 -11.98 -8.78 10.46
C THR A 86 -11.67 -9.71 9.28
N ASP A 87 -12.13 -10.97 9.34
CA ASP A 87 -11.93 -11.93 8.25
C ASP A 87 -12.81 -11.63 7.05
N ILE A 88 -12.22 -11.38 5.89
CA ILE A 88 -12.93 -11.11 4.63
C ILE A 88 -12.85 -12.29 3.65
N GLY A 89 -12.07 -13.33 3.93
CA GLY A 89 -12.06 -14.59 3.19
C GLY A 89 -10.72 -14.97 2.56
N THR A 90 -10.78 -15.84 1.56
CA THR A 90 -9.61 -16.38 0.86
C THR A 90 -9.61 -15.91 -0.59
N LEU A 91 -8.50 -15.30 -1.01
CA LEU A 91 -8.22 -14.86 -2.36
C LEU A 91 -7.55 -15.99 -3.14
N VAL A 92 -8.24 -16.45 -4.18
CA VAL A 92 -7.85 -17.54 -5.07
C VAL A 92 -7.86 -17.01 -6.50
N LYS A 93 -6.73 -17.18 -7.18
CA LYS A 93 -6.53 -16.77 -8.57
C LYS A 93 -7.60 -17.38 -9.48
N ASP A 94 -8.17 -16.55 -10.36
CA ASP A 94 -9.18 -16.91 -11.37
C ASP A 94 -10.48 -17.51 -10.78
N SER A 95 -10.71 -17.32 -9.48
CA SER A 95 -11.79 -17.97 -8.75
C SER A 95 -12.55 -17.01 -7.84
N THR A 96 -11.88 -16.26 -6.96
CA THR A 96 -12.58 -15.43 -5.96
C THR A 96 -12.29 -13.95 -6.12
N ARG A 97 -13.32 -13.13 -5.96
CA ARG A 97 -13.22 -11.70 -5.68
C ARG A 97 -13.74 -11.44 -4.27
N LEU A 98 -13.04 -10.61 -3.50
CA LEU A 98 -13.44 -10.22 -2.15
C LEU A 98 -13.80 -8.73 -2.16
N ASN A 99 -15.03 -8.40 -1.81
CA ASN A 99 -15.48 -7.04 -1.65
C ASN A 99 -15.74 -6.74 -0.17
N VAL A 100 -15.38 -5.54 0.25
CA VAL A 100 -15.60 -5.08 1.62
C VAL A 100 -16.25 -3.71 1.56
N TYR A 101 -17.38 -3.56 2.24
CA TYR A 101 -18.08 -2.29 2.39
C TYR A 101 -18.03 -1.89 3.85
N SER A 102 -17.53 -0.70 4.14
CA SER A 102 -17.42 -0.23 5.52
C SER A 102 -17.31 1.29 5.63
N ASN A 103 -17.17 1.75 6.86
CA ASN A 103 -16.95 3.14 7.17
C ASN A 103 -15.98 3.29 8.36
N ILE A 104 -15.17 4.34 8.34
CA ILE A 104 -14.34 4.79 9.46
C ILE A 104 -15.08 5.93 10.16
N LYS A 105 -15.28 5.85 11.49
CA LYS A 105 -15.83 6.96 12.28
C LYS A 105 -14.73 7.95 12.70
N SER A 106 -15.10 9.12 13.20
CA SER A 106 -14.15 10.18 13.58
C SER A 106 -13.19 9.80 14.71
N ASP A 107 -13.64 8.94 15.61
CA ASP A 107 -12.90 8.42 16.77
C ASP A 107 -12.19 7.09 16.47
N ASP A 108 -12.45 6.50 15.32
CA ASP A 108 -11.92 5.20 14.91
C ASP A 108 -10.44 5.34 14.50
N LYS A 109 -9.60 4.45 15.02
CA LYS A 109 -8.16 4.39 14.69
C LYS A 109 -7.91 3.71 13.33
N GLY A 110 -8.96 3.17 12.73
CA GLY A 110 -8.95 2.57 11.41
C GLY A 110 -9.36 1.09 11.45
N ASP A 111 -9.52 0.52 10.28
CA ASP A 111 -9.99 -0.83 10.10
C ASP A 111 -8.85 -1.74 9.65
N VAL A 112 -8.85 -2.98 10.16
CA VAL A 112 -7.93 -4.01 9.70
C VAL A 112 -8.74 -5.21 9.22
N PHE A 113 -8.57 -5.54 7.95
CA PHE A 113 -9.18 -6.72 7.31
C PHE A 113 -8.11 -7.75 7.05
N LYS A 114 -8.37 -9.02 7.38
CA LYS A 114 -7.48 -10.13 7.06
C LYS A 114 -8.05 -10.96 5.91
N PHE A 115 -7.17 -11.37 5.01
CA PHE A 115 -7.47 -12.32 3.96
C PHE A 115 -6.29 -13.26 3.73
N ARG A 116 -6.58 -14.43 3.17
CA ARG A 116 -5.56 -15.43 2.82
C ARG A 116 -5.40 -15.52 1.32
N VAL A 117 -4.19 -15.42 0.80
CA VAL A 117 -3.87 -15.77 -0.58
C VAL A 117 -3.59 -17.27 -0.64
N GLN A 118 -4.40 -18.02 -1.39
CA GLN A 118 -4.22 -19.47 -1.51
C GLN A 118 -3.07 -19.83 -2.46
N THR A 119 -2.97 -19.13 -3.59
CA THR A 119 -1.97 -19.39 -4.63
C THR A 119 -1.33 -18.08 -5.05
N SER A 120 -0.02 -18.07 -5.21
CA SER A 120 0.72 -16.88 -5.64
C SER A 120 0.24 -16.35 -6.99
N GLY A 121 0.20 -15.02 -7.16
CA GLY A 121 -0.21 -14.38 -8.42
C GLY A 121 -0.36 -12.86 -8.31
N GLU A 122 -0.72 -12.24 -9.43
CA GLU A 122 -0.94 -10.78 -9.51
C GLU A 122 -2.26 -10.41 -8.83
N ALA A 123 -2.16 -9.65 -7.74
CA ALA A 123 -3.29 -9.14 -7.00
C ALA A 123 -3.64 -7.72 -7.45
N GLN A 124 -4.93 -7.43 -7.47
CA GLN A 124 -5.50 -6.13 -7.75
C GLN A 124 -6.30 -5.65 -6.54
N LEU A 125 -6.06 -4.42 -6.10
CA LEU A 125 -6.89 -3.71 -5.11
C LEU A 125 -7.60 -2.53 -5.77
N GLY A 126 -8.93 -2.62 -5.87
CA GLY A 126 -9.80 -1.50 -6.16
C GLY A 126 -10.23 -0.80 -4.87
N VAL A 127 -10.30 0.52 -4.89
CA VAL A 127 -10.76 1.35 -3.77
C VAL A 127 -11.76 2.35 -4.31
N LEU A 128 -12.92 2.43 -3.68
CA LEU A 128 -13.90 3.48 -3.91
C LEU A 128 -14.28 4.04 -2.55
N GLY A 129 -14.05 5.31 -2.27
CA GLY A 129 -14.37 5.86 -0.95
C GLY A 129 -14.12 7.34 -0.85
N ASP A 130 -14.46 7.87 0.32
CA ASP A 130 -14.25 9.28 0.64
C ASP A 130 -12.74 9.63 0.66
N PRO A 131 -12.35 10.88 0.34
CA PRO A 131 -10.94 11.24 0.25
C PRO A 131 -10.22 11.18 1.60
N GLY A 132 -8.88 11.14 1.59
CA GLY A 132 -8.04 11.14 2.80
C GLY A 132 -8.04 9.81 3.57
N LEU A 133 -8.21 8.70 2.86
CA LEU A 133 -7.97 7.36 3.37
C LEU A 133 -6.55 6.94 3.02
N ARG A 134 -5.85 6.36 3.99
CA ARG A 134 -4.59 5.66 3.78
C ARG A 134 -4.82 4.16 3.85
N LEU A 135 -4.36 3.46 2.82
CA LEU A 135 -4.42 2.02 2.71
C LEU A 135 -3.03 1.42 2.79
N GLN A 136 -2.88 0.40 3.61
CA GLN A 136 -1.63 -0.37 3.69
C GLN A 136 -1.95 -1.85 3.53
N LEU A 137 -1.23 -2.52 2.64
CA LEU A 137 -1.17 -3.96 2.58
C LEU A 137 0.02 -4.42 3.43
N VAL A 138 -0.24 -5.23 4.46
CA VAL A 138 0.80 -5.77 5.34
C VAL A 138 0.78 -7.29 5.36
N THR A 139 1.94 -7.90 5.56
CA THR A 139 2.04 -9.35 5.81
C THR A 139 1.58 -9.70 7.22
N ARG A 140 1.43 -11.00 7.51
CA ARG A 140 1.17 -11.52 8.86
C ARG A 140 2.08 -10.96 9.94
N PHE A 141 3.36 -10.76 9.64
CA PHE A 141 4.34 -10.25 10.59
C PHE A 141 4.41 -8.71 10.64
N GLY A 142 3.48 -8.02 9.97
CA GLY A 142 3.37 -6.56 10.02
C GLY A 142 4.28 -5.81 9.05
N ALA A 143 5.03 -6.50 8.19
CA ALA A 143 5.83 -5.84 7.14
C ALA A 143 4.91 -5.20 6.10
N VAL A 144 5.12 -3.92 5.80
CA VAL A 144 4.36 -3.18 4.79
C VAL A 144 4.81 -3.59 3.40
N VAL A 145 3.90 -4.16 2.63
CA VAL A 145 4.11 -4.60 1.24
C VAL A 145 3.78 -3.49 0.27
N ALA A 146 2.67 -2.79 0.52
CA ALA A 146 2.19 -1.68 -0.29
C ALA A 146 1.57 -0.61 0.61
N ASP A 147 1.78 0.67 0.31
CA ASP A 147 1.27 1.80 1.07
C ASP A 147 0.74 2.87 0.11
N SER A 148 -0.49 3.35 0.32
CA SER A 148 -1.08 4.38 -0.52
C SER A 148 -0.49 5.77 -0.26
N LYS A 149 0.27 5.95 0.82
CA LYS A 149 0.94 7.21 1.11
C LYS A 149 2.12 7.39 0.14
N GLU A 150 2.13 8.52 -0.56
CA GLU A 150 3.24 8.87 -1.45
C GLU A 150 4.55 9.08 -0.68
N GLY A 151 5.67 8.88 -1.39
CA GLY A 151 7.02 9.09 -0.82
C GLY A 151 7.49 7.99 0.13
N GLN A 152 6.83 6.82 0.17
CA GLN A 152 7.23 5.67 1.00
C GLN A 152 8.18 4.69 0.26
N GLY A 153 8.82 5.14 -0.82
CA GLY A 153 9.75 4.34 -1.62
C GLY A 153 9.07 3.15 -2.31
N SER A 154 9.65 1.97 -2.19
CA SER A 154 9.15 0.77 -2.88
C SER A 154 7.72 0.39 -2.49
N THR A 155 7.25 0.77 -1.30
CA THR A 155 5.88 0.45 -0.87
C THR A 155 4.83 1.30 -1.57
N SER A 156 5.12 2.56 -1.93
CA SER A 156 4.23 3.37 -2.76
C SER A 156 4.19 2.86 -4.21
N ASP A 157 5.34 2.43 -4.75
CA ASP A 157 5.39 1.84 -6.08
C ASP A 157 4.62 0.51 -6.13
N ASN A 158 4.74 -0.30 -5.08
CA ASN A 158 3.97 -1.54 -4.94
C ASN A 158 2.48 -1.27 -4.82
N TYR A 159 2.07 -0.15 -4.21
CA TYR A 159 0.66 0.23 -4.17
C TYR A 159 0.13 0.59 -5.55
N ALA A 160 0.89 1.35 -6.34
CA ALA A 160 0.54 1.62 -7.74
C ALA A 160 0.41 0.32 -8.57
N LYS A 161 1.35 -0.62 -8.40
CA LYS A 161 1.27 -1.97 -9.01
C LYS A 161 0.05 -2.76 -8.51
N LEU A 162 -0.27 -2.66 -7.24
CA LEU A 162 -1.43 -3.33 -6.65
C LEU A 162 -2.75 -2.76 -7.21
N GLN A 163 -2.85 -1.45 -7.45
CA GLN A 163 -4.04 -0.87 -8.09
C GLN A 163 -4.22 -1.35 -9.54
N LYS A 164 -3.10 -1.53 -10.26
CA LYS A 164 -3.06 -2.00 -11.65
C LYS A 164 -3.24 -3.52 -11.81
N GLY A 165 -3.20 -4.28 -10.71
CA GLY A 165 -3.24 -5.73 -10.79
C GLY A 165 -1.95 -6.33 -11.31
N GLU A 166 -0.81 -5.83 -10.85
CA GLU A 166 0.55 -6.22 -11.26
C GLU A 166 1.42 -6.62 -10.05
N LEU A 167 0.98 -6.31 -8.83
CA LEU A 167 1.71 -6.70 -7.63
C LEU A 167 1.54 -8.21 -7.39
N LYS A 168 2.63 -8.96 -7.49
CA LYS A 168 2.63 -10.39 -7.19
C LYS A 168 2.60 -10.61 -5.67
N LEU A 169 1.54 -11.24 -5.18
CA LEU A 169 1.46 -11.74 -3.81
C LEU A 169 1.81 -13.22 -3.79
N GLY A 170 2.49 -13.64 -2.73
CA GLY A 170 2.74 -15.06 -2.44
C GLY A 170 1.53 -15.70 -1.76
N ALA A 171 1.52 -17.02 -1.68
CA ALA A 171 0.59 -17.71 -0.78
C ALA A 171 0.88 -17.30 0.68
N GLY A 172 -0.15 -16.99 1.44
CA GLY A 172 0.01 -16.54 2.82
C GLY A 172 -1.12 -15.65 3.32
N GLU A 173 -0.98 -15.16 4.55
CA GLU A 173 -1.95 -14.27 5.18
C GLU A 173 -1.50 -12.81 5.08
N TYR A 174 -2.44 -11.98 4.66
CA TYR A 174 -2.25 -10.56 4.44
C TYR A 174 -3.36 -9.77 5.12
N TYR A 175 -3.06 -8.51 5.38
CA TYR A 175 -4.00 -7.60 6.03
C TYR A 175 -4.05 -6.29 5.25
N VAL A 176 -5.26 -5.79 5.03
CA VAL A 176 -5.47 -4.42 4.55
C VAL A 176 -5.79 -3.56 5.77
N ARG A 177 -4.95 -2.58 6.03
CA ARG A 177 -5.20 -1.52 7.01
C ARG A 177 -5.78 -0.33 6.28
N VAL A 178 -6.93 0.14 6.73
CA VAL A 178 -7.58 1.36 6.23
C VAL A 178 -7.60 2.35 7.39
N THR A 179 -6.93 3.47 7.21
CA THR A 179 -6.79 4.49 8.26
C THR A 179 -7.14 5.84 7.69
N ASN A 180 -7.48 6.81 8.55
CA ASN A 180 -7.44 8.20 8.14
C ASN A 180 -5.99 8.58 7.85
N ASP A 181 -5.72 9.25 6.72
CA ASP A 181 -4.35 9.62 6.32
C ASP A 181 -3.68 10.64 7.27
N GLY A 182 -4.45 11.18 8.24
CA GLY A 182 -4.01 12.13 9.24
C GLY A 182 -3.89 13.56 8.72
N ASN A 183 -4.17 13.80 7.44
CA ASN A 183 -4.22 15.15 6.87
C ASN A 183 -5.57 15.80 7.18
N THR A 184 -5.60 17.12 6.98
CA THR A 184 -6.70 18.06 7.21
C THR A 184 -8.08 17.41 7.00
N PRO A 185 -9.06 17.63 7.91
CA PRO A 185 -10.40 17.08 7.79
C PRO A 185 -10.92 17.25 6.37
N THR A 186 -11.15 16.12 5.70
CA THR A 186 -11.67 16.12 4.33
C THR A 186 -13.02 16.83 4.38
N ARG A 187 -13.24 17.84 3.53
CA ARG A 187 -14.49 18.61 3.52
C ARG A 187 -15.42 18.07 2.43
N ASP A 188 -16.72 18.04 2.70
CA ASP A 188 -17.73 17.73 1.68
C ASP A 188 -17.87 18.88 0.66
N SER A 189 -18.72 18.70 -0.34
CA SER A 189 -19.03 19.72 -1.36
C SER A 189 -19.63 21.01 -0.79
N LYS A 190 -19.97 21.04 0.51
CA LYS A 190 -20.51 22.18 1.25
C LYS A 190 -19.53 22.74 2.28
N GLY A 191 -18.28 22.27 2.28
CA GLY A 191 -17.22 22.75 3.17
C GLY A 191 -17.26 22.19 4.60
N LYS A 192 -18.14 21.22 4.90
CA LYS A 192 -18.24 20.60 6.23
C LYS A 192 -17.22 19.48 6.38
N ALA A 193 -16.59 19.38 7.56
CA ALA A 193 -15.68 18.27 7.86
C ALA A 193 -16.43 16.93 7.78
N VAL A 194 -15.94 16.05 6.91
CA VAL A 194 -16.35 14.65 6.77
C VAL A 194 -15.69 13.88 7.91
N THR A 195 -16.45 13.69 8.97
CA THR A 195 -16.02 13.02 10.19
C THR A 195 -16.14 11.50 10.09
N SER A 196 -17.02 10.99 9.21
CA SER A 196 -17.14 9.57 8.91
C SER A 196 -16.86 9.35 7.42
N LYS A 197 -15.98 8.40 7.11
CA LYS A 197 -15.57 8.11 5.74
C LYS A 197 -16.09 6.74 5.32
N ASN A 198 -16.91 6.69 4.27
CA ASN A 198 -17.38 5.45 3.67
C ASN A 198 -16.38 4.98 2.62
N TYR A 199 -16.20 3.67 2.52
CA TYR A 199 -15.35 3.08 1.51
C TYR A 199 -15.76 1.66 1.17
N ALA A 200 -15.40 1.28 -0.04
CA ALA A 200 -15.47 -0.06 -0.59
C ALA A 200 -14.08 -0.49 -1.07
N LEU A 201 -13.69 -1.71 -0.72
CA LEU A 201 -12.47 -2.36 -1.20
C LEU A 201 -12.85 -3.53 -2.07
N GLN A 202 -12.07 -3.76 -3.14
CA GLN A 202 -12.21 -4.92 -4.01
C GLN A 202 -10.85 -5.58 -4.21
N LEU A 203 -10.69 -6.82 -3.74
CA LEU A 203 -9.50 -7.64 -3.98
C LEU A 203 -9.81 -8.72 -5.02
N SER A 204 -8.97 -8.84 -6.05
CA SER A 204 -9.09 -9.89 -7.06
C SER A 204 -7.72 -10.33 -7.58
N MET A 205 -7.65 -11.53 -8.17
CA MET A 205 -6.47 -12.05 -8.86
C MET A 205 -6.93 -12.67 -10.19
N GLY A 206 -6.78 -11.94 -11.29
CA GLY A 206 -7.33 -12.35 -12.59
C GLY A 206 -8.86 -12.26 -12.62
N VAL A 207 -9.51 -13.22 -13.27
CA VAL A 207 -10.99 -13.31 -13.34
C VAL A 207 -11.55 -13.93 -12.05
N TYR A 208 -12.87 -14.02 -11.91
CA TYR A 208 -13.51 -14.63 -10.75
C TYR A 208 -14.80 -15.35 -11.11
N ARG A 209 -15.12 -16.39 -10.36
CA ARG A 209 -16.35 -17.20 -10.44
C ARG A 209 -17.21 -17.05 -9.19
N LYS A 210 -16.58 -16.69 -8.07
CA LYS A 210 -17.21 -16.48 -6.77
C LYS A 210 -16.92 -15.06 -6.32
N ASP A 211 -17.96 -14.35 -5.95
CA ASP A 211 -17.91 -12.98 -5.51
C ASP A 211 -18.38 -12.91 -4.06
N TYR A 212 -17.49 -12.50 -3.16
CA TYR A 212 -17.76 -12.48 -1.72
C TYR A 212 -17.90 -11.04 -1.24
N ASP A 213 -19.13 -10.65 -0.96
CA ASP A 213 -19.47 -9.35 -0.39
C ASP A 213 -19.43 -9.42 1.13
N THR A 214 -18.59 -8.59 1.74
CA THR A 214 -18.51 -8.43 3.20
C THR A 214 -18.99 -7.05 3.60
N VAL A 215 -20.11 -6.96 4.31
CA VAL A 215 -20.54 -5.72 4.94
C VAL A 215 -19.97 -5.67 6.35
N ALA A 216 -18.98 -4.81 6.56
CA ALA A 216 -18.27 -4.67 7.82
C ALA A 216 -18.94 -3.58 8.68
N GLN A 217 -19.78 -4.04 9.62
CA GLN A 217 -20.57 -3.21 10.52
C GLN A 217 -19.73 -2.71 11.71
N GLN A 218 -20.08 -1.53 12.21
CA GLN A 218 -19.45 -0.94 13.39
C GLN A 218 -19.51 -1.88 14.61
N PRO A 219 -18.50 -1.86 15.49
CA PRO A 219 -18.54 -2.60 16.75
C PRO A 219 -19.73 -2.10 17.60
N LYS A 220 -20.37 -3.01 18.34
CA LYS A 220 -21.34 -2.67 19.38
C LYS A 220 -20.64 -2.53 20.72
N ALA A 221 -21.25 -1.79 21.64
CA ALA A 221 -20.81 -1.75 23.03
C ALA A 221 -20.80 -3.19 23.60
N GLY A 222 -19.63 -3.65 24.07
CA GLY A 222 -19.43 -5.01 24.56
C GLY A 222 -18.87 -6.02 23.55
N ASP A 223 -18.67 -5.65 22.28
CA ASP A 223 -17.89 -6.47 21.34
C ASP A 223 -16.41 -6.47 21.81
N GLY A 224 -16.03 -7.48 22.60
CA GLY A 224 -14.70 -7.58 23.22
C GLY A 224 -13.59 -7.95 22.24
N MET A 225 -12.34 -7.85 22.70
CA MET A 225 -11.16 -8.42 22.02
C MET A 225 -11.48 -9.85 21.56
N PRO A 226 -11.04 -10.30 20.37
CA PRO A 226 -10.87 -11.74 20.18
C PRO A 226 -9.95 -12.19 21.31
N GLN A 227 -10.48 -12.98 22.25
CA GLN A 227 -9.64 -13.61 23.26
C GLN A 227 -8.50 -14.28 22.49
N GLN A 228 -7.26 -13.87 22.77
CA GLN A 228 -6.11 -14.69 22.37
C GLN A 228 -6.47 -16.11 22.82
N SER A 229 -6.51 -17.05 21.88
CA SER A 229 -6.74 -18.44 22.25
C SER A 229 -5.73 -18.79 23.34
N ALA A 230 -6.10 -19.66 24.29
CA ALA A 230 -5.18 -20.09 25.34
C ALA A 230 -3.82 -20.53 24.75
N ALA A 231 -3.85 -21.16 23.57
CA ALA A 231 -2.67 -21.53 22.78
C ALA A 231 -1.81 -20.35 22.31
N ALA A 232 -2.39 -19.19 21.97
CA ALA A 232 -1.63 -18.00 21.60
C ALA A 232 -0.97 -17.32 22.81
N LEU A 233 -1.65 -17.33 23.96
CA LEU A 233 -1.10 -16.85 25.22
C LEU A 233 0.01 -17.78 25.74
N GLU A 234 -0.18 -19.09 25.60
CA GLU A 234 0.79 -20.12 25.96
C GLU A 234 2.03 -20.08 25.06
N LEU A 235 1.86 -19.86 23.75
CA LEU A 235 2.98 -19.65 22.84
C LEU A 235 3.74 -18.35 23.15
N GLN A 236 3.05 -17.27 23.52
CA GLN A 236 3.68 -16.01 23.91
C GLN A 236 4.44 -16.15 25.24
N ASN A 237 3.87 -16.88 26.21
CA ASN A 237 4.53 -17.21 27.47
C ASN A 237 5.74 -18.12 27.24
N MET A 238 5.65 -19.09 26.32
CA MET A 238 6.74 -19.99 25.97
C MET A 238 7.86 -19.26 25.21
N LEU A 239 7.55 -18.30 24.34
CA LEU A 239 8.55 -17.46 23.66
C LEU A 239 9.26 -16.51 24.63
N THR A 240 8.51 -15.97 25.60
CA THR A 240 9.08 -15.10 26.65
C THR A 240 9.94 -15.91 27.62
N ALA A 241 9.54 -17.15 27.93
CA ALA A 241 10.37 -18.10 28.69
C ALA A 241 11.61 -18.57 27.89
N ALA A 242 11.49 -18.74 26.58
CA ALA A 242 12.60 -19.11 25.69
C ALA A 242 13.68 -18.01 25.59
N GLN A 243 13.30 -16.74 25.73
CA GLN A 243 14.26 -15.62 25.80
C GLN A 243 15.07 -15.57 27.10
N ASN A 244 14.63 -16.31 28.14
CA ASN A 244 15.36 -16.47 29.41
C ASN A 244 16.14 -17.79 29.50
N PHE A 245 16.20 -18.59 28.43
CA PHE A 245 17.16 -19.70 28.36
C PHE A 245 18.54 -19.14 28.05
N ASP A 246 19.20 -18.74 29.13
CA ASP A 246 20.63 -18.57 29.26
C ASP A 246 21.38 -19.70 28.52
N THR A 247 22.28 -19.29 27.63
CA THR A 247 23.06 -20.08 26.67
C THR A 247 24.16 -20.93 27.33
N GLY A 248 23.92 -21.45 28.55
CA GLY A 248 24.98 -21.92 29.43
C GLY A 248 25.26 -23.42 29.51
N LEU A 249 24.38 -24.33 29.08
CA LEU A 249 24.58 -25.77 29.28
C LEU A 249 24.01 -26.61 28.13
N SER A 250 24.87 -27.36 27.43
CA SER A 250 24.48 -28.26 26.33
C SER A 250 23.58 -29.39 26.84
N GLY A 251 22.61 -29.81 26.01
CA GLY A 251 21.59 -30.80 26.35
C GLY A 251 22.11 -32.16 26.85
N THR A 252 23.38 -32.48 26.62
CA THR A 252 24.07 -33.64 27.18
C THR A 252 24.31 -33.57 28.70
N ALA A 253 24.46 -32.37 29.28
CA ALA A 253 24.63 -32.20 30.73
C ALA A 253 23.33 -32.44 31.52
N LYS A 254 22.17 -32.13 30.92
CA LYS A 254 20.85 -32.32 31.54
C LYS A 254 20.41 -33.79 31.54
N LEU A 255 20.81 -34.55 30.52
CA LEU A 255 20.50 -35.98 30.43
C LEU A 255 21.27 -36.82 31.46
N ASN A 256 22.53 -36.46 31.77
CA ASN A 256 23.31 -37.20 32.75
C ASN A 256 22.81 -37.00 34.20
N ASN A 257 22.29 -35.80 34.53
CA ASN A 257 21.73 -35.51 35.84
C ASN A 257 20.34 -36.13 36.07
N ALA A 258 19.62 -36.47 34.99
CA ALA A 258 18.32 -37.13 35.06
C ALA A 258 18.42 -38.66 35.05
N LEU A 259 19.56 -39.23 34.64
CA LEU A 259 19.76 -40.69 34.61
C LEU A 259 20.51 -41.24 35.83
N PHE A 260 21.27 -40.40 36.55
CA PHE A 260 22.12 -40.86 37.66
C PHE A 260 22.02 -39.99 38.94
N GLY A 261 21.02 -39.10 39.01
CA GLY A 261 20.72 -38.27 40.19
C GLY A 261 19.47 -38.75 40.90
#